data_AF-A0A0F9DPL1-F1
#
_entry.id   AF-A0A0F9DPL1-F1
#
_cell.length_a   1.000
_cell.length_b   1.000
_cell.length_c   1.000
_cell.angle_alpha   90.00
_cell.angle_beta   90.00
_cell.angle_gamma   90.00
#
_symmetry.space_group_name_H-M   'P 1'
#
loop_
_entity.id
_entity.type
_entity.pdbx_description
1 polymer ?
#
loop_
_entity_poly.entity_id
_entity_poly.type
_entity_poly.pdbx_seq_one_letter_code
_entity_poly.pdbx_strand_id
1 'polypeptide(L)'
;MAKKKRTTKRARKPRQSAKRVIAEFSTTEFVRPVISIDGDKFEMRVPEEMTFDEFAMQIGFGESIQEIISRGINTETLAEMQELVESATRNLLVDVPDEVTNKVTPGLYMKIHGVFNTLASATDEASASASASRSSPGANDSTEAEETA
;
A
#
# COMPACT_ATOMS: atom_id res chain seq x y z
N MET A 1 -35.35 34.37 52.33
CA MET A 1 -34.42 33.23 52.38
C MET A 1 -34.04 32.83 50.96
N ALA A 2 -32.79 33.08 50.54
CA ALA A 2 -32.34 32.87 49.15
C ALA A 2 -31.54 31.56 49.01
N LYS A 3 -31.98 30.65 48.13
CA LYS A 3 -31.30 29.38 47.83
C LYS A 3 -30.10 29.63 46.89
N LYS A 4 -28.87 29.48 47.41
CA LYS A 4 -27.64 29.44 46.60
C LYS A 4 -27.59 28.15 45.77
N LYS A 5 -27.69 28.25 44.45
CA LYS A 5 -27.40 27.15 43.51
C LYS A 5 -25.89 26.98 43.37
N ARG A 6 -25.35 25.83 43.81
CA ARG A 6 -23.97 25.40 43.54
C ARG A 6 -23.87 24.89 42.11
N THR A 7 -23.15 25.58 41.24
CA THR A 7 -22.74 25.10 39.92
C THR A 7 -21.42 24.35 40.03
N THR A 8 -21.43 23.05 39.78
CA THR A 8 -20.23 22.22 39.68
C THR A 8 -19.58 22.43 38.31
N LYS A 9 -18.42 23.12 38.29
CA LYS A 9 -17.55 23.21 37.11
C LYS A 9 -16.92 21.82 36.89
N ARG A 10 -17.44 21.05 35.92
CA ARG A 10 -16.77 19.84 35.43
C ARG A 10 -15.51 20.24 34.67
N ALA A 11 -14.35 19.85 35.19
CA ALA A 11 -13.07 19.96 34.49
C ALA A 11 -13.11 19.08 33.22
N ARG A 12 -12.94 19.71 32.05
CA ARG A 12 -12.79 18.98 30.77
C ARG A 12 -11.39 18.38 30.72
N LYS A 13 -11.28 17.05 30.56
CA LYS A 13 -10.02 16.37 30.27
C LYS A 13 -9.38 16.97 29.00
N PRO A 14 -8.05 17.17 28.97
CA PRO A 14 -7.37 17.64 27.77
C PRO A 14 -7.57 16.61 26.64
N ARG A 15 -8.07 17.09 25.49
CA ARG A 15 -8.14 16.27 24.27
C ARG A 15 -6.71 15.95 23.87
N GLN A 16 -6.35 14.66 23.89
CA GLN A 16 -5.12 14.20 23.25
C GLN A 16 -5.13 14.73 21.81
N SER A 17 -4.19 15.61 21.49
CA SER A 17 -4.01 16.10 20.13
C SER A 17 -3.74 14.89 19.25
N ALA A 18 -4.67 14.58 18.36
CA ALA A 18 -4.47 13.58 17.32
C ALA A 18 -3.12 13.88 16.66
N LYS A 19 -2.19 12.91 16.75
CA LYS A 19 -0.91 13.01 16.07
C LYS A 19 -1.22 13.26 14.59
N ARG A 20 -0.96 14.47 14.11
CA ARG A 20 -1.04 14.78 12.69
C ARG A 20 0.08 13.98 12.05
N VAL A 21 -0.27 12.97 11.27
CA VAL A 21 0.68 12.29 10.40
C VAL A 21 1.06 13.34 9.35
N ILE A 22 2.27 13.87 9.47
CA ILE A 22 2.89 14.72 8.47
C ILE A 22 3.69 13.74 7.61
N ALA A 23 3.27 13.51 6.38
CA ALA A 23 4.06 12.74 5.43
C ALA A 23 5.32 13.55 5.11
N GLU A 24 6.47 13.04 5.54
CA GLU A 24 7.78 13.60 5.22
C GLU A 24 8.25 12.94 3.92
N PHE A 25 8.24 13.69 2.82
CA PHE A 25 8.68 13.19 1.51
C PHE A 25 10.19 13.42 1.39
N SER A 26 10.98 12.37 1.59
CA SER A 26 12.41 12.32 1.28
C SER A 26 12.57 12.10 -0.23
N THR A 27 13.38 12.93 -0.91
CA THR A 27 13.71 12.85 -2.35
C THR A 27 14.69 11.71 -2.66
N THR A 28 14.43 10.51 -2.14
CA THR A 28 15.13 9.30 -2.56
C THR A 28 14.53 8.88 -3.90
N GLU A 29 15.33 8.97 -4.97
CA GLU A 29 14.96 8.40 -6.28
C GLU A 29 14.52 6.95 -6.08
N PHE A 30 13.27 6.65 -6.44
CA PHE A 30 12.76 5.30 -6.38
C PHE A 30 13.45 4.45 -7.45
N VAL A 31 14.10 3.36 -7.05
CA VAL A 31 14.71 2.43 -7.99
C VAL A 31 13.60 1.60 -8.63
N ARG A 32 13.28 1.90 -9.89
CA ARG A 32 12.29 1.15 -10.66
C ARG A 32 12.79 -0.27 -10.96
N PRO A 33 11.99 -1.32 -10.69
CA PRO A 33 12.32 -2.66 -11.14
C PRO A 33 12.34 -2.74 -12.65
N VAL A 34 13.23 -3.56 -13.21
CA VAL A 34 13.30 -3.82 -14.65
C VAL A 34 12.81 -5.23 -14.93
N ILE A 35 11.84 -5.36 -15.83
CA ILE A 35 11.33 -6.64 -16.32
C ILE A 35 11.81 -6.84 -17.74
N SER A 36 12.12 -8.08 -18.11
CA SER A 36 12.37 -8.43 -19.50
C SER A 36 11.18 -9.14 -20.13
N ILE A 37 10.72 -8.65 -21.28
CA ILE A 37 9.65 -9.23 -22.08
C ILE A 37 10.18 -9.38 -23.50
N ASP A 38 10.19 -10.60 -24.02
CA ASP A 38 10.68 -10.90 -25.38
C ASP A 38 12.12 -10.43 -25.68
N GLY A 39 12.98 -10.38 -24.64
CA GLY A 39 14.38 -9.94 -24.76
C GLY A 39 14.59 -8.44 -24.58
N ASP A 40 13.52 -7.64 -24.68
CA ASP A 40 13.54 -6.22 -24.36
C ASP A 40 13.41 -6.00 -22.85
N LYS A 41 13.80 -4.82 -22.38
CA LYS A 41 13.79 -4.45 -20.96
C LYS A 41 12.91 -3.23 -20.75
N PHE A 42 12.02 -3.33 -19.78
CA PHE A 42 11.06 -2.28 -19.44
C PHE A 42 11.13 -1.98 -17.95
N GLU A 43 11.08 -0.70 -17.61
CA GLU A 43 10.95 -0.27 -16.22
C GLU A 43 9.51 -0.45 -15.76
N MET A 44 9.34 -0.85 -14.51
CA MET A 44 8.06 -0.88 -13.82
C MET A 44 7.88 0.39 -12.99
N ARG A 45 6.70 1.00 -13.09
CA ARG A 45 6.28 2.09 -12.21
C ARG A 45 6.14 1.58 -10.78
N VAL A 46 6.57 2.39 -9.82
CA VAL A 46 6.32 2.10 -8.40
C VAL A 46 4.96 2.65 -7.98
N PRO A 47 4.30 2.09 -6.96
CA PRO A 47 2.99 2.57 -6.48
C PRO A 47 2.92 4.08 -6.20
N GLU A 48 4.02 4.66 -5.70
CA GLU A 48 4.14 6.08 -5.36
C GLU A 48 4.12 7.00 -6.58
N GLU A 49 4.41 6.47 -7.77
CA GLU A 49 4.38 7.20 -9.04
C GLU A 49 3.00 7.18 -9.69
N MET A 50 2.06 6.41 -9.13
CA MET A 50 0.71 6.24 -9.70
C MET A 50 -0.26 7.26 -9.11
N THR A 51 -1.18 7.73 -9.96
CA THR A 51 -2.33 8.47 -9.47
C THR A 51 -3.27 7.53 -8.71
N PHE A 52 -4.17 8.11 -7.91
CA PHE A 52 -5.07 7.32 -7.08
C PHE A 52 -5.97 6.38 -7.91
N ASP A 53 -6.46 6.85 -9.06
CA ASP A 53 -7.27 6.07 -10.00
C ASP A 53 -6.46 4.97 -10.68
N GLU A 54 -5.22 5.24 -11.11
CA GLU A 54 -4.32 4.23 -11.67
C GLU A 54 -4.04 3.12 -10.64
N PHE A 55 -3.79 3.49 -9.38
CA PHE A 55 -3.55 2.54 -8.31
C PHE A 55 -4.81 1.74 -7.95
N ALA A 56 -5.96 2.40 -7.86
CA ALA A 56 -7.25 1.75 -7.62
C ALA A 56 -7.59 0.72 -8.71
N MET A 57 -7.27 1.03 -9.97
CA MET A 57 -7.41 0.08 -11.08
C MET A 57 -6.55 -1.16 -10.89
N GLN A 58 -5.33 -1.03 -10.36
CA GLN A 58 -4.46 -2.19 -10.07
C GLN A 58 -4.97 -3.06 -8.93
N ILE A 59 -5.57 -2.46 -7.90
CA ILE A 59 -6.21 -3.20 -6.80
C ILE A 59 -7.47 -3.93 -7.31
N GLY A 60 -8.31 -3.24 -8.09
CA GLY A 60 -9.56 -3.76 -8.63
C GLY A 60 -9.38 -4.80 -9.75
N PHE A 61 -8.17 -4.96 -10.29
CA PHE A 61 -7.90 -5.84 -11.42
C PHE A 61 -8.40 -7.28 -11.21
N GLY A 62 -8.20 -7.84 -10.02
CA GLY A 62 -8.67 -9.18 -9.68
C GLY A 62 -10.19 -9.30 -9.67
N GLU A 63 -10.89 -8.26 -9.19
CA GLU A 63 -12.35 -8.20 -9.19
C GLU A 63 -12.89 -8.05 -10.62
N SER A 64 -12.25 -7.23 -11.46
CA SER A 64 -12.60 -7.08 -12.87
C SER A 64 -12.47 -8.40 -13.63
N ILE A 65 -11.41 -9.18 -13.39
CA ILE A 65 -11.27 -10.53 -13.96
C ILE A 65 -12.41 -11.44 -13.50
N GLN A 66 -12.74 -11.45 -12.21
CA GLN A 66 -13.81 -12.30 -11.68
C GLN A 66 -15.17 -11.92 -12.27
N GLU A 67 -15.43 -10.62 -12.43
CA GLU A 67 -16.65 -10.12 -13.05
C GLU A 67 -16.76 -10.61 -14.50
N ILE A 68 -15.71 -10.47 -15.30
CA ILE A 68 -15.70 -10.95 -16.69
C ILE A 68 -15.93 -12.47 -16.75
N ILE A 69 -15.25 -13.24 -15.91
CA ILE A 69 -15.43 -14.70 -15.84
C ILE A 69 -16.86 -15.07 -15.43
N SER A 70 -17.48 -14.31 -14.52
CA SER A 70 -18.84 -14.59 -14.03
C SER A 70 -19.92 -14.45 -15.11
N ARG A 71 -19.65 -13.66 -16.16
CA ARG A 71 -20.52 -13.53 -17.35
C ARG A 71 -20.45 -14.75 -18.28
N GLY A 72 -19.51 -15.66 -18.04
CA GLY A 72 -19.28 -16.88 -18.81
C GLY A 72 -18.08 -16.77 -19.76
N ILE A 73 -17.39 -17.89 -19.98
CA ILE A 73 -16.20 -17.93 -20.86
C ILE A 73 -16.67 -18.10 -22.31
N ASN A 74 -16.49 -17.06 -23.12
CA ASN A 74 -16.77 -17.05 -24.55
C ASN A 74 -15.73 -16.15 -25.26
N THR A 75 -15.83 -16.02 -26.59
CA THR A 75 -14.85 -15.23 -27.36
C THR A 75 -14.87 -13.74 -27.02
N GLU A 76 -16.02 -13.20 -26.64
CA GLU A 76 -16.17 -11.79 -26.25
C GLU A 76 -15.52 -11.53 -24.89
N THR A 77 -15.77 -12.38 -23.89
CA THR A 77 -15.14 -12.25 -22.57
C THR A 77 -13.63 -12.48 -22.61
N LEU A 78 -13.13 -13.34 -23.51
CA LEU A 78 -11.70 -13.48 -23.75
C LEU A 78 -11.07 -12.21 -24.35
N ALA A 79 -11.78 -11.51 -25.24
CA ALA A 79 -11.31 -10.23 -25.78
C ALA A 79 -11.31 -9.15 -24.70
N GLU A 80 -12.36 -9.05 -23.89
CA GLU A 80 -12.42 -8.13 -22.73
C GLU A 80 -11.28 -8.38 -21.74
N MET A 81 -10.95 -9.65 -21.45
CA MET A 81 -9.83 -10.00 -20.57
C MET A 81 -8.48 -9.58 -21.17
N GLN A 82 -8.30 -9.74 -22.48
CA GLN A 82 -7.07 -9.33 -23.16
C GLN A 82 -6.90 -7.81 -23.12
N GLU A 83 -7.96 -7.05 -23.43
CA GLU A 83 -7.94 -5.58 -23.33
C GLU A 83 -7.65 -5.10 -21.91
N LEU A 84 -8.23 -5.76 -20.90
CA LEU A 84 -7.96 -5.46 -19.50
C LEU A 84 -6.48 -5.70 -19.14
N VAL A 85 -5.90 -6.82 -19.58
CA VAL A 85 -4.48 -7.13 -19.37
C VAL A 85 -3.59 -6.12 -20.07
N GLU A 86 -3.92 -5.72 -21.30
CA GLU A 86 -3.14 -4.75 -22.07
C GLU A 86 -3.15 -3.37 -21.39
N SER A 87 -4.34 -2.90 -21.00
CA SER A 87 -4.50 -1.64 -20.27
C SER A 87 -3.70 -1.64 -18.96
N ALA A 88 -3.82 -2.72 -18.18
CA ALA A 88 -3.13 -2.80 -16.91
C ALA A 88 -1.60 -2.94 -17.07
N THR A 89 -1.14 -3.63 -18.12
CA THR A 89 0.30 -3.72 -18.44
C THR A 89 0.88 -2.34 -18.75
N ARG A 90 0.20 -1.53 -19.57
CA ARG A 90 0.63 -0.17 -19.91
C ARG A 90 0.64 0.76 -18.70
N ASN A 91 -0.24 0.51 -17.74
CA ASN A 91 -0.29 1.26 -16.51
C ASN A 91 0.88 0.92 -15.57
N LEU A 92 1.40 -0.32 -15.63
CA LEU A 92 2.49 -0.78 -14.76
C LEU A 92 3.88 -0.57 -15.36
N LEU A 93 4.01 -0.58 -16.68
CA LEU A 93 5.30 -0.53 -17.36
C LEU A 93 5.49 0.78 -18.13
N VAL A 94 6.71 1.28 -18.13
CA VAL A 94 7.08 2.55 -18.74
C VAL A 94 7.42 2.35 -20.21
N ASP A 95 6.86 3.19 -21.09
CA ASP A 95 7.16 3.26 -22.52
C ASP A 95 7.09 1.91 -23.26
N VAL A 96 6.16 1.04 -22.86
CA VAL A 96 5.97 -0.27 -23.53
C VAL A 96 5.26 -0.07 -24.87
N PRO A 97 5.84 -0.54 -25.99
CA PRO A 97 5.18 -0.48 -27.29
C PRO A 97 4.02 -1.49 -27.37
N ASP A 98 3.00 -1.15 -28.16
CA ASP A 98 1.80 -1.97 -28.36
C ASP A 98 2.13 -3.41 -28.77
N GLU A 99 3.15 -3.59 -29.61
CA GLU A 99 3.62 -4.91 -30.07
C GLU A 99 4.07 -5.83 -28.93
N VAL A 100 4.62 -5.26 -27.86
CA VAL A 100 5.04 -6.00 -26.66
C VAL A 100 3.85 -6.22 -25.74
N THR A 101 2.98 -5.22 -25.58
CA THR A 101 1.76 -5.36 -24.76
C THR A 101 0.89 -6.51 -25.25
N ASN A 102 0.72 -6.64 -26.57
CA ASN A 102 -0.10 -7.70 -27.19
C ASN A 102 0.50 -9.11 -27.00
N LYS A 103 1.79 -9.21 -26.65
CA LYS A 103 2.47 -10.48 -26.35
C LYS A 103 2.36 -10.86 -24.87
N VAL A 104 1.85 -9.96 -24.02
CA VAL A 104 1.71 -10.23 -22.59
C VAL A 104 0.56 -11.21 -22.36
N THR A 105 0.93 -12.44 -22.07
CA THR A 105 -0.04 -13.46 -21.64
C THR A 105 -0.58 -13.16 -20.24
N PRO A 106 -1.79 -13.62 -19.88
CA PRO A 106 -2.33 -13.46 -18.53
C PRO A 106 -1.36 -13.99 -17.44
N GLY A 107 -0.71 -15.13 -17.69
CA GLY A 107 0.27 -15.69 -16.76
C GLY A 107 1.53 -14.83 -16.59
N LEU A 108 1.96 -14.12 -17.62
CA LEU A 108 3.06 -13.15 -17.52
C LEU A 108 2.61 -11.91 -16.75
N TYR A 109 1.42 -11.38 -17.05
CA TYR A 109 0.86 -10.24 -16.34
C TYR A 109 0.74 -10.51 -14.83
N MET A 110 0.26 -11.68 -14.41
CA MET A 110 0.16 -12.01 -12.98
C MET A 110 1.52 -11.99 -12.26
N LYS A 111 2.62 -12.29 -12.96
CA LYS A 111 3.97 -12.15 -12.40
C LYS A 111 4.37 -10.68 -12.26
N ILE A 112 4.09 -9.88 -13.27
CA ILE A 112 4.33 -8.42 -13.26
C ILE A 112 3.55 -7.80 -12.10
N HIS A 113 2.26 -8.09 -11.98
CA HIS A 113 1.39 -7.62 -10.91
C HIS A 113 1.85 -8.10 -9.52
N GLY A 114 2.35 -9.34 -9.40
CA GLY A 114 2.93 -9.83 -8.15
C GLY A 114 4.17 -9.06 -7.70
N VAL A 115 5.05 -8.67 -8.63
CA VAL A 115 6.20 -7.81 -8.33
C VAL A 115 5.72 -6.44 -7.86
N PHE A 116 4.75 -5.84 -8.56
CA PHE A 116 4.16 -4.56 -8.18
C PHE A 116 3.56 -4.57 -6.76
N ASN A 117 2.77 -5.60 -6.41
CA ASN A 117 2.19 -5.72 -5.06
C ASN A 117 3.24 -5.88 -3.96
N THR A 118 4.39 -6.49 -4.29
CA THR A 118 5.51 -6.59 -3.35
C THR A 118 6.10 -5.21 -3.05
N LEU A 119 6.19 -4.34 -4.06
CA LEU A 119 6.63 -2.95 -3.87
C LEU A 119 5.64 -2.17 -3.00
N ALA A 120 4.34 -2.31 -3.26
CA ALA A 120 3.29 -1.66 -2.46
C ALA A 120 3.34 -2.07 -0.99
N SER A 121 3.62 -3.35 -0.71
CA SER A 121 3.71 -3.87 0.66
C SER A 121 5.01 -3.46 1.36
N ALA A 122 6.13 -3.33 0.63
CA ALA A 122 7.40 -2.93 1.19
C ALA A 122 7.37 -1.48 1.72
N THR A 123 6.58 -0.60 1.09
CA THR A 123 6.39 0.78 1.53
C THR A 123 5.67 0.87 2.88
N ASP A 124 4.71 -0.03 3.15
CA ASP A 124 4.01 -0.10 4.43
C ASP A 124 4.94 -0.52 5.58
N GLU A 125 5.87 -1.46 5.33
CA GLU A 125 6.85 -1.89 6.35
C GLU A 125 7.92 -0.83 6.63
N ALA A 126 8.37 -0.08 5.62
CA ALA A 126 9.31 1.02 5.80
C ALA A 126 8.74 2.15 6.70
N SER A 127 7.43 2.41 6.57
CA SER A 127 6.69 3.37 7.42
C SER A 127 6.55 2.87 8.87
N ALA A 128 6.32 1.57 9.07
CA ALA A 128 6.22 0.97 10.40
C ALA A 128 7.57 0.90 11.14
N SER A 129 8.66 0.58 10.43
CA SER A 129 9.99 0.41 11.01
C SER A 129 10.59 1.71 11.55
N ALA A 130 10.30 2.86 10.92
CA ALA A 130 10.74 4.18 11.40
C ALA A 130 10.11 4.57 12.76
N SER A 131 9.03 3.92 13.18
CA SER A 131 8.38 4.16 14.48
C SER A 131 8.87 3.24 15.61
N ALA A 132 9.70 2.23 15.33
CA ALA A 132 10.11 1.22 16.31
C ALA A 132 11.41 1.56 17.09
N SER A 133 12.18 2.57 16.68
CA SER A 133 13.51 2.84 17.27
C SER A 133 13.55 3.79 18.48
N ARG A 134 12.44 3.96 19.22
CA ARG A 134 12.45 4.66 20.53
C ARG A 134 11.61 3.92 21.58
N SER A 135 12.08 2.75 21.98
CA SER A 135 11.79 2.21 23.31
C SER A 135 13.01 1.43 23.77
N SER A 136 13.93 2.17 24.39
CA SER A 136 15.03 1.61 25.15
C SER A 136 14.45 0.78 26.29
N PRO A 137 14.82 -0.51 26.46
CA PRO A 137 14.48 -1.25 27.67
C PRO A 137 15.36 -0.71 28.79
N GLY A 138 14.84 0.27 29.53
CA GLY A 138 15.44 0.74 30.77
C GLY A 138 15.28 -0.34 31.83
N ALA A 139 16.37 -1.06 32.06
CA ALA A 139 16.61 -1.81 33.28
C ALA A 139 16.52 -0.90 34.52
N ASN A 140 16.02 -1.46 35.62
CA ASN A 140 16.34 -1.18 37.02
C ASN A 140 15.77 -2.40 37.77
N ASP A 141 16.57 -3.46 37.95
CA ASP A 141 17.56 -3.67 39.02
C ASP A 141 16.95 -3.74 40.43
N SER A 142 17.39 -4.79 41.11
CA SER A 142 16.84 -5.46 42.29
C SER A 142 16.96 -4.66 43.59
N THR A 143 16.12 -5.01 44.56
CA THR A 143 16.57 -5.07 45.95
C THR A 143 15.78 -6.13 46.71
N GLU A 144 16.48 -7.20 47.11
CA GLU A 144 16.04 -8.18 48.09
C GLU A 144 16.11 -7.61 49.53
N ALA A 145 15.30 -8.23 50.39
CA ALA A 145 15.40 -8.40 51.85
C ALA A 145 15.22 -7.18 52.78
N GLU A 146 14.21 -7.24 53.66
CA GLU A 146 14.48 -7.59 55.07
C GLU A 146 13.20 -8.01 55.82
N GLU A 147 13.34 -9.13 56.52
CA GLU A 147 12.49 -9.69 57.56
C GLU A 147 12.59 -8.84 58.84
N THR A 148 11.50 -8.67 59.61
CA THR A 148 11.54 -8.71 61.09
C THR A 148 10.14 -8.64 61.73
N ALA A 149 9.92 -9.63 62.61
CA ALA A 149 9.00 -9.72 63.75
C ALA A 149 7.47 -9.73 63.54
#